data_AF-A0A2S9GE24-F1
#
_entry.id   AF-A0A2S9GE24-F1
#
_cell.length_a   1.000
_cell.length_b   1.000
_cell.length_c   1.000
_cell.angle_alpha   90.00
_cell.angle_beta   90.00
_cell.angle_gamma   90.00
#
_symmetry.space_group_name_H-M   'P 1'
#
loop_
_entity.id
_entity.type
_entity.pdbx_description
1 polymer ?
#
loop_
_entity_poly.entity_id
_entity_poly.type
_entity_poly.pdbx_seq_one_letter_code
_entity_poly.pdbx_strand_id
1 'polypeptide(L)'
;MFADVDVLVRILGAGVNIVTTSEFINGTGFGADRARIVAACEQGDATIFGSGINPGFIQLFAVVTAGLSDRVDRISIVESFDTTI
;
A
#
# COMPACT_ATOMS: atom_id res chain seq x y z
N MET A 1 -7.76 1.86 -11.86
CA MET A 1 -8.88 0.96 -11.51
C MET A 1 -8.71 0.61 -10.04
N PHE A 2 -9.70 0.91 -9.20
CA PHE A 2 -9.61 0.63 -7.77
C PHE A 2 -9.89 -0.84 -7.50
N ALA A 3 -9.29 -1.40 -6.44
CA ALA A 3 -9.57 -2.76 -6.03
C ALA A 3 -11.01 -2.87 -5.53
N ASP A 4 -11.74 -3.87 -6.01
CA ASP A 4 -13.08 -4.19 -5.52
C ASP A 4 -12.99 -4.72 -4.08
N VAL A 5 -13.58 -3.99 -3.13
CA VAL A 5 -13.56 -4.30 -1.71
C VAL A 5 -14.18 -5.67 -1.42
N ASP A 6 -15.24 -6.06 -2.15
CA ASP A 6 -15.91 -7.33 -1.92
C ASP A 6 -15.00 -8.52 -2.29
N VAL A 7 -14.18 -8.34 -3.33
CA VAL A 7 -13.15 -9.31 -3.71
C VAL A 7 -12.07 -9.40 -2.64
N LEU A 8 -11.59 -8.26 -2.11
CA LEU A 8 -10.59 -8.24 -1.04
C LEU A 8 -11.10 -8.96 0.22
N VAL A 9 -12.31 -8.63 0.67
CA VAL A 9 -12.94 -9.24 1.85
C VAL A 9 -13.08 -10.75 1.69
N ARG A 10 -13.51 -11.22 0.52
CA ARG A 10 -13.65 -12.67 0.26
C ARG A 10 -12.31 -13.40 0.29
N ILE A 11 -11.26 -12.83 -0.29
CA ILE A 11 -9.93 -13.45 -0.33
C ILE A 11 -9.31 -13.47 1.07
N LEU A 12 -9.32 -12.33 1.76
CA LEU A 12 -8.75 -12.19 3.11
C LEU A 12 -9.49 -13.08 4.11
N GLY A 13 -10.83 -13.08 4.09
CA GLY A 13 -11.63 -13.93 4.98
C GLY A 13 -11.49 -15.43 4.71
N ALA A 14 -10.92 -15.82 3.57
CA ALA A 14 -10.54 -17.22 3.29
C ALA A 14 -9.12 -17.57 3.80
N GLY A 15 -8.46 -16.65 4.50
CA GLY A 15 -7.11 -16.83 5.05
C GLY A 15 -5.98 -16.65 4.04
N VAL A 16 -6.23 -15.94 2.94
CA VAL A 16 -5.24 -15.70 1.88
C VAL A 16 -4.68 -14.30 1.99
N ASN A 17 -3.36 -14.18 2.14
CA ASN A 17 -2.67 -12.90 2.13
C ASN A 17 -2.74 -12.22 0.75
N ILE A 18 -2.86 -10.89 0.74
CA ILE A 18 -2.88 -10.09 -0.49
C ILE A 18 -1.65 -9.18 -0.53
N VAL A 19 -0.91 -9.23 -1.63
CA VAL A 19 0.08 -8.21 -2.00
C VAL A 19 -0.40 -7.50 -3.25
N THR A 20 -0.43 -6.17 -3.24
CA THR A 20 -1.01 -5.39 -4.35
C THR A 20 -0.24 -4.09 -4.63
N THR A 21 -0.29 -3.62 -5.88
CA THR A 21 0.14 -2.28 -6.29
C THR A 21 -0.99 -1.25 -6.25
N SER A 22 -2.22 -1.68 -5.93
CA SER A 22 -3.43 -0.85 -5.92
C SER A 22 -3.72 -0.28 -4.54
N GLU A 23 -3.63 1.05 -4.36
CA GLU A 23 -4.20 1.93 -3.30
C GLU A 23 -4.20 1.48 -1.82
N PHE A 24 -3.59 0.35 -1.45
CA PHE A 24 -3.45 -0.12 -0.07
C PHE A 24 -2.08 0.24 0.51
N ILE A 25 -1.61 1.47 0.27
CA ILE A 25 -0.31 1.92 0.78
C ILE A 25 -0.39 2.12 2.30
N ASN A 26 -1.38 2.89 2.75
CA ASN A 26 -1.71 3.09 4.16
C ASN A 26 -3.18 2.76 4.46
N GLY A 27 -3.93 2.31 3.46
CA GLY A 27 -5.35 1.95 3.55
C GLY A 27 -6.32 3.12 3.69
N THR A 28 -5.87 4.38 3.67
CA THR A 28 -6.78 5.55 3.84
C THR A 28 -7.67 5.78 2.62
N GLY A 29 -7.25 5.34 1.43
CA GLY A 29 -8.02 5.46 0.19
C GLY A 29 -9.37 4.73 0.21
N PHE A 30 -9.55 3.76 1.10
CA PHE A 30 -10.78 2.97 1.22
C PHE A 30 -11.85 3.62 2.12
N GLY A 31 -11.54 4.72 2.80
CA GLY A 31 -12.51 5.40 3.68
C GLY A 31 -13.20 4.44 4.66
N ALA A 32 -14.53 4.39 4.62
CA ALA A 32 -15.34 3.52 5.49
C ALA A 32 -15.14 2.02 5.22
N ASP A 33 -14.82 1.62 3.98
CA ASP A 33 -14.61 0.20 3.62
C ASP A 33 -13.35 -0.40 4.26
N ARG A 34 -12.43 0.43 4.75
CA ARG A 34 -11.23 -0.03 5.48
C ARG A 34 -11.60 -0.95 6.65
N ALA A 35 -12.69 -0.66 7.36
CA ALA A 35 -13.14 -1.48 8.49
C ALA A 35 -13.52 -2.90 8.07
N ARG A 36 -14.15 -3.06 6.89
CA ARG A 36 -14.53 -4.37 6.35
C ARG A 36 -13.30 -5.19 5.98
N ILE A 37 -12.30 -4.54 5.40
CA ILE A 37 -11.01 -5.19 5.06
C ILE A 37 -10.30 -5.66 6.32
N VAL A 38 -10.22 -4.82 7.36
CA VAL A 38 -9.61 -5.20 8.65
C VAL A 38 -10.33 -6.38 9.29
N ALA A 39 -11.67 -6.37 9.34
CA ALA A 39 -12.45 -7.48 9.86
C ALA A 39 -12.22 -8.79 9.08
N ALA A 40 -12.04 -8.71 7.75
CA ALA A 40 -11.73 -9.87 6.93
C ALA A 40 -10.32 -10.42 7.21
N CYS A 41 -9.32 -9.55 7.39
CA CYS A 41 -7.97 -9.94 7.82
C CYS A 41 -8.02 -10.69 9.16
N GLU A 42 -8.74 -10.16 10.15
CA GLU A 42 -8.89 -10.77 11.48
C GLU A 42 -9.62 -12.12 11.42
N GLN A 43 -10.70 -12.22 10.63
CA GLN A 43 -11.45 -13.46 10.46
C GLN A 43 -10.62 -14.56 9.78
N GLY A 44 -9.85 -14.20 8.76
CA GLY A 44 -9.06 -15.15 7.98
C GLY A 44 -7.69 -15.47 8.56
N ASP A 45 -7.23 -14.75 9.58
CA ASP A 45 -5.81 -14.74 10.00
C ASP A 45 -4.88 -14.41 8.80
N ALA A 46 -5.25 -13.39 8.05
CA ALA A 46 -4.57 -12.96 6.83
C ALA A 46 -4.20 -11.48 6.87
N THR A 47 -3.30 -11.09 5.97
CA THR A 47 -2.79 -9.73 5.86
C THR A 47 -2.93 -9.19 4.43
N ILE A 48 -3.09 -7.88 4.33
CA ILE A 48 -3.00 -7.16 3.06
C ILE A 48 -1.86 -6.13 3.14
N PHE A 49 -1.03 -6.12 2.11
CA PHE A 49 0.08 -5.18 1.95
C PHE A 49 0.04 -4.56 0.56
N GLY A 50 -0.04 -3.23 0.51
CA GLY A 50 0.05 -2.47 -0.74
C GLY A 50 1.39 -1.74 -0.86
N SER A 51 2.06 -1.88 -2.00
CA SER A 51 3.28 -1.16 -2.33
C SER A 51 3.54 -1.15 -3.84
N GLY A 52 4.48 -0.33 -4.29
CA GLY A 52 4.92 -0.18 -5.68
C GLY A 52 6.22 0.61 -5.70
N ILE A 53 6.69 1.06 -6.87
CA ILE A 53 7.80 2.03 -6.91
C ILE A 53 7.31 3.36 -6.31
N ASN A 54 6.22 3.88 -6.85
CA ASN A 54 5.52 5.05 -6.36
C ASN A 54 4.01 4.88 -6.61
N PRO A 55 3.18 4.86 -5.56
CA PRO A 55 3.53 4.94 -4.14
C PRO A 55 4.05 3.61 -3.55
N GLY A 56 4.91 3.68 -2.53
CA GLY A 56 5.47 2.54 -1.79
C GLY A 56 6.97 2.69 -1.52
N PHE A 57 7.79 2.04 -2.34
CA PHE A 57 9.23 1.93 -2.16
C PHE A 57 9.95 3.27 -2.11
N ILE A 58 9.60 4.23 -2.98
CA ILE A 58 10.32 5.51 -3.02
C ILE A 58 10.08 6.35 -1.78
N GLN A 59 8.90 6.25 -1.16
CA GLN A 59 8.60 6.87 0.13
C GLN A 59 9.37 6.19 1.27
N LEU A 60 9.44 4.85 1.29
CA LEU A 60 10.26 4.12 2.26
C LEU A 60 11.74 4.52 2.13
N PHE A 61 12.26 4.55 0.90
CA PHE A 61 13.64 4.93 0.62
C PHE A 61 13.94 6.36 1.09
N ALA A 62 13.02 7.30 0.86
CA ALA A 62 13.13 8.67 1.38
C ALA A 62 13.21 8.71 2.92
N VAL A 63 12.39 7.94 3.62
CA VAL A 63 12.42 7.86 5.10
C VAL A 63 13.73 7.25 5.60
N VAL A 64 14.19 6.16 4.99
CA VAL A 64 15.44 5.49 5.38
C VAL A 64 16.64 6.41 5.17
N THR A 65 16.72 7.08 4.03
CA THR A 65 17.83 7.99 3.70
C THR A 65 17.79 9.29 4.49
N ALA A 66 16.61 9.77 4.88
CA ALA A 66 16.45 10.89 5.80
C ALA A 66 17.17 10.67 7.14
N GLY A 67 17.29 9.42 7.60
CA GLY A 67 18.02 9.06 8.82
C GLY A 67 19.53 9.32 8.77
N LEU A 68 20.10 9.62 7.60
CA LEU A 68 21.51 10.02 7.46
C LEU A 68 21.74 11.50 7.78
N SER A 69 20.68 12.29 7.88
CA SER A 69 20.74 13.73 8.13
C SER A 69 20.30 14.05 9.56
N ASP A 70 21.00 14.96 10.23
CA ASP A 70 20.61 15.49 11.55
C ASP A 70 19.31 16.32 11.47
N ARG A 71 19.08 16.98 10.33
CA ARG A 71 17.85 17.72 10.00
C ARG A 71 17.51 17.58 8.53
N VAL A 72 16.23 17.37 8.22
CA VAL A 72 15.73 17.30 6.85
C VAL A 72 14.87 18.52 6.54
N ASP A 73 15.36 19.41 5.69
CA ASP A 73 14.60 20.59 5.24
C ASP A 73 13.73 20.30 4.01
N ARG A 74 14.17 19.39 3.13
CA ARG A 74 13.47 19.05 1.90
C ARG A 74 13.86 17.67 1.38
N ILE A 75 12.87 16.92 0.90
CA ILE A 75 13.04 15.74 0.07
C ILE A 75 12.42 16.06 -1.31
N SER A 76 13.09 15.70 -2.39
CA SER A 76 12.56 15.85 -3.76
C SER A 76 12.84 14.58 -4.55
N ILE A 77 11.79 14.05 -5.16
CA ILE A 77 11.80 12.80 -5.92
C ILE A 77 11.26 13.11 -7.31
N VAL A 78 11.93 12.58 -8.34
CA VAL A 78 11.47 12.62 -9.74
C VAL A 78 11.43 11.18 -10.23
N GLU A 79 10.31 10.80 -10.84
CA GLU A 79 10.08 9.47 -11.40
C GLU A 79 9.76 9.59 -12.90
N SER A 80 10.27 8.67 -13.69
CA SER A 80 10.02 8.56 -15.14
C SER A 80 9.94 7.09 -15.52
N PHE A 81 9.01 6.74 -16.40
CA PHE A 81 8.81 5.38 -16.89
C PHE A 81 8.55 5.40 -18.40
N ASP A 82 8.98 4.34 -19.10
CA ASP A 82 8.71 4.14 -20.53
C ASP A 82 7.38 3.38 -20.70
N THR A 83 6.50 3.90 -21.54
CA THR A 83 5.17 3.34 -21.83
C THR A 83 5.05 2.74 -23.23
N THR A 84 6.15 2.58 -23.95
CA THR A 84 6.16 2.06 -25.33
C THR A 84 6.18 0.53 -25.41
N ILE A 85 6.05 -0.14 -24.27
CA ILE A 85 5.90 -1.61 -24.13
C ILE A 85 4.47 -2.09 -24.37
#